data_AF-A0A4Q3S4M7-F1
#
_entry.id   AF-A0A4Q3S4M7-F1
#
_cell.length_a   1.000
_cell.length_b   1.000
_cell.length_c   1.000
_cell.angle_alpha   90.00
_cell.angle_beta   90.00
_cell.angle_gamma   90.00
#
_symmetry.space_group_name_H-M   'P 1'
#
loop_
_entity.id
_entity.type
_entity.pdbx_description
1 polymer ?
#
loop_
_entity_poly.entity_id
_entity_poly.type
_entity_poly.pdbx_seq_one_letter_code
_entity_poly.pdbx_strand_id
1 'polypeptide(L)' 'GKKIESGEKDEIIQGPDEIDLVRSGLEETMISATHEIIDCWKKNKAIPDMRTAAYVVAIDKVGTSYAELGIFP' A
#
# COMPACT_ATOMS: atom_id res chain seq x y z
N GLY A 1 12.52 -36.01 -8.55
CA GLY A 1 12.16 -35.02 -7.51
C GLY A 1 13.09 -35.19 -6.35
N LYS A 2 13.78 -34.13 -5.93
CA LYS A 2 14.66 -34.16 -4.75
C LYS A 2 13.78 -34.31 -3.50
N LYS A 3 14.04 -35.32 -2.67
CA LYS A 3 13.37 -35.47 -1.37
C LYS A 3 13.83 -34.30 -0.48
N ILE A 4 12.94 -33.35 -0.25
CA ILE A 4 13.11 -32.28 0.75
C ILE A 4 13.23 -32.96 2.11
N GLU A 5 14.30 -32.66 2.84
CA GLU A 5 14.54 -33.19 4.18
C GLU A 5 13.44 -32.74 5.14
N SER A 6 13.06 -33.59 6.10
CA SER A 6 11.88 -33.40 6.94
C SER A 6 11.92 -32.15 7.83
N GLY A 7 13.11 -31.63 8.14
CA GLY A 7 13.28 -30.41 8.96
C GLY A 7 12.89 -29.11 8.25
N GLU A 8 13.15 -28.98 6.95
CA GLU A 8 12.75 -27.80 6.15
C GLU A 8 11.23 -27.71 5.98
N LYS A 9 10.51 -28.83 6.05
CA LYS A 9 9.06 -28.84 5.86
C LYS A 9 8.32 -28.22 7.04
N ASP A 10 8.79 -28.47 8.26
CA ASP A 10 8.09 -28.01 9.47
C ASP A 10 8.20 -26.47 9.63
N GLU A 11 9.33 -25.88 9.24
CA GLU A 11 9.49 -24.41 9.18
C GLU A 11 8.68 -23.76 8.05
N ILE A 12 8.51 -24.42 6.90
CA ILE A 12 7.66 -23.92 5.80
C ILE A 12 6.16 -23.99 6.14
N ILE A 13 5.75 -24.97 6.96
CA ILE A 13 4.35 -25.15 7.38
C ILE A 13 3.96 -24.11 8.45
N GLN A 14 4.92 -23.65 9.25
CA GLN A 14 4.69 -22.57 10.21
C GLN A 14 4.59 -21.24 9.47
N GLY A 15 3.40 -20.64 9.48
CA GLY A 15 3.17 -19.33 8.87
C GLY A 15 4.06 -18.24 9.46
N PRO A 16 4.12 -17.07 8.81
CA PRO A 16 4.97 -15.95 9.26
C PRO A 16 4.60 -15.50 10.68
N ASP A 17 5.63 -15.14 11.45
CA ASP A 17 5.44 -14.53 12.77
C ASP A 17 4.79 -13.14 12.64
N GLU A 18 4.19 -12.63 13.72
CA GLU A 18 3.54 -11.31 13.75
C GLU A 18 4.47 -10.20 13.23
N ILE A 19 5.76 -10.28 13.56
CA ILE A 19 6.77 -9.31 13.13
C ILE A 19 6.92 -9.28 11.60
N ASP A 20 6.87 -10.43 10.95
CA ASP A 20 7.01 -10.53 9.50
C ASP A 20 5.75 -10.00 8.80
N LEU A 21 4.58 -10.26 9.39
CA LEU A 21 3.31 -9.70 8.91
C LEU A 21 3.28 -8.17 9.04
N VAL A 22 3.71 -7.62 10.18
CA VAL A 22 3.75 -6.17 10.39
C VAL A 22 4.73 -5.50 9.42
N ARG A 23 5.92 -6.08 9.23
CA ARG A 23 6.93 -5.52 8.32
C ARG A 23 6.47 -5.57 6.87
N SER A 24 5.94 -6.70 6.43
CA SER A 24 5.43 -6.85 5.05
C SER A 24 4.23 -5.96 4.77
N GLY A 25 3.28 -5.86 5.71
CA GLY A 25 2.13 -4.96 5.59
C GLY A 25 2.53 -3.48 5.54
N LEU A 26 3.53 -3.08 6.34
CA LEU A 26 4.08 -1.72 6.29
C LEU A 26 4.77 -1.46 4.94
N GLU A 27 5.60 -2.38 4.48
CA GLU A 27 6.31 -2.26 3.21
C GLU A 27 5.34 -2.11 2.04
N GLU A 28 4.35 -2.99 1.94
CA GLU A 28 3.33 -2.96 0.89
C GLU A 28 2.53 -1.65 0.91
N THR A 29 2.07 -1.23 2.09
CA THR A 29 1.31 0.01 2.25
C THR A 29 2.14 1.23 1.82
N MET A 30 3.41 1.28 2.23
CA MET A 30 4.30 2.40 1.91
C MET A 30 4.65 2.44 0.41
N ILE A 31 4.90 1.29 -0.22
CA ILE A 31 5.15 1.19 -1.66
C ILE A 31 3.94 1.67 -2.45
N SER A 32 2.75 1.14 -2.13
CA SER A 32 1.50 1.48 -2.81
C SER A 32 1.18 2.98 -2.69
N ALA A 33 1.22 3.52 -1.46
CA ALA A 33 0.96 4.94 -1.23
C ALA A 33 1.97 5.85 -1.95
N THR A 34 3.25 5.48 -1.99
CA THR A 34 4.29 6.27 -2.65
C THR A 34 4.10 6.29 -4.16
N HIS A 35 3.79 5.14 -4.78
CA HIS A 35 3.51 5.07 -6.22
C HIS A 35 2.32 5.95 -6.60
N GLU A 36 1.23 5.91 -5.84
CA GLU A 36 0.05 6.74 -6.08
C GLU A 36 0.36 8.24 -6.03
N ILE A 37 1.13 8.68 -5.03
CA ILE A 37 1.56 10.09 -4.89
C ILE A 37 2.45 10.51 -6.07
N ILE A 38 3.42 9.67 -6.44
CA ILE A 38 4.32 9.96 -7.57
C ILE A 38 3.55 10.02 -8.89
N ASP A 39 2.59 9.12 -9.09
CA ASP A 39 1.76 9.11 -10.28
C ASP A 39 0.90 10.37 -10.37
N CYS A 40 0.27 10.78 -9.27
CA CYS A 40 -0.46 12.05 -9.19
C CYS A 40 0.44 13.23 -9.57
N TRP A 41 1.62 13.31 -8.97
CA TRP A 41 2.60 14.37 -9.22
C TRP A 41 3.06 14.40 -10.68
N LYS A 42 3.40 13.24 -11.25
CA LYS A 42 3.88 13.15 -12.63
C LYS A 42 2.79 13.37 -13.67
N LYS A 43 1.54 13.02 -13.38
CA LYS A 43 0.40 13.20 -14.30
C LYS A 43 0.00 14.66 -14.43
N ASN A 44 0.17 15.48 -13.38
CA ASN A 44 -0.28 16.86 -13.37
C ASN A 44 0.89 17.85 -13.18
N LYS A 45 1.31 18.50 -14.27
CA LYS A 45 2.39 19.52 -14.26
C LYS A 45 2.07 20.76 -13.42
N ALA A 46 0.82 20.99 -13.03
CA ALA A 46 0.46 22.09 -12.16
C ALA A 46 0.79 21.80 -10.68
N ILE A 47 1.06 20.55 -10.32
CA ILE A 47 1.43 20.17 -8.96
C ILE A 47 2.93 20.40 -8.77
N PRO A 48 3.34 21.33 -7.89
CA PRO A 48 4.74 21.76 -7.81
C PRO A 48 5.64 20.74 -7.09
N ASP A 49 5.09 19.97 -6.16
CA ASP A 49 5.86 19.05 -5.31
C ASP A 49 5.05 17.83 -4.84
N MET A 50 5.77 16.83 -4.33
CA MET A 50 5.18 15.59 -3.80
C MET A 50 4.28 15.83 -2.58
N ARG A 51 4.52 16.88 -1.79
CA ARG A 51 3.68 17.20 -0.63
C ARG A 51 2.27 17.59 -1.10
N THR A 52 2.18 18.45 -2.10
CA THR A 52 0.93 18.88 -2.71
C THR A 52 0.24 17.71 -3.38
N ALA A 53 0.97 16.86 -4.10
CA ALA A 53 0.43 15.63 -4.68
C ALA A 53 -0.19 14.71 -3.61
N ALA A 54 0.47 14.54 -2.47
CA ALA A 54 -0.04 13.75 -1.36
C ALA A 54 -1.35 14.31 -0.80
N TYR A 55 -1.47 15.65 -0.68
CA TYR A 55 -2.73 16.28 -0.27
C TYR A 55 -3.83 16.11 -1.32
N VAL A 56 -3.53 16.20 -2.61
CA VAL A 56 -4.51 15.93 -3.68
C VAL A 56 -5.05 14.52 -3.56
N VAL A 57 -4.16 13.51 -3.48
CA VAL A 57 -4.55 12.10 -3.29
C VAL A 57 -5.40 11.91 -2.03
N ALA A 58 -5.03 12.55 -0.92
CA ALA A 58 -5.79 12.44 0.33
C ALA A 58 -7.20 13.05 0.21
N ILE A 59 -7.32 14.23 -0.42
CA ILE A 59 -8.60 14.89 -0.65
C ILE A 59 -9.49 14.05 -1.57
N ASP A 60 -8.95 13.49 -2.64
CA ASP A 60 -9.70 12.62 -3.56
C ASP A 60 -10.24 11.37 -2.86
N LYS A 61 -9.44 10.74 -1.99
CA LYS A 61 -9.87 9.58 -1.19
C LYS A 61 -11.00 9.91 -0.23
N VAL A 62 -10.87 11.04 0.49
CA VAL A 62 -11.93 11.52 1.39
C VAL A 62 -13.18 11.86 0.60
N GLY A 63 -13.06 12.62 -0.49
CA GLY A 63 -14.18 12.98 -1.35
C GLY A 63 -14.92 11.76 -1.90
N THR A 64 -14.18 10.75 -2.37
CA THR A 64 -14.74 9.47 -2.83
C THR A 64 -15.52 8.77 -1.71
N SER A 65 -14.95 8.69 -0.50
CA SER A 65 -15.61 8.08 0.65
C SER A 65 -16.92 8.82 1.02
N TYR A 66 -16.92 10.15 0.96
CA TYR A 66 -18.12 10.95 1.22
C TYR A 66 -19.18 10.80 0.12
N ALA A 67 -18.77 10.67 -1.14
CA ALA A 67 -19.66 10.42 -2.27
C ALA A 67 -20.31 9.02 -2.18
N GLU A 68 -19.54 7.99 -1.81
CA GLU A 68 -20.05 6.63 -1.60
C GLU A 68 -21.04 6.54 -0.43
N LEU A 69 -20.87 7.37 0.60
CA LEU A 69 -21.79 7.48 1.72
C LEU A 69 -23.04 8.34 1.42
N GLY A 70 -23.10 9.01 0.26
CA GLY A 70 -24.20 9.90 -0.12
C GLY A 70 -24.28 11.19 0.71
N ILE A 71 -23.19 11.58 1.36
CA ILE A 71 -23.10 12.79 2.22
C ILE A 71 -22.72 14.03 1.38
N PHE A 72 -22.19 13.82 0.17
CA PHE A 72 -21.82 14.86 -0.80
C PHE A 72 -22.83 14.87 -1.97
N PRO A 73 -23.10 16.02 -2.60
CA PRO A 73 -24.26 16.24 -3.47
C PRO A 73 -24.24 15.43 -4.77
#